data_AF-A0A8J7FKM6-F1
#
_entry.id   AF-A0A8J7FKM6-F1
#
_cell.length_a   1.000
_cell.length_b   1.000
_cell.length_c   1.000
_cell.angle_alpha   90.00
_cell.angle_beta   90.00
_cell.angle_gamma   90.00
#
_symmetry.space_group_name_H-M   'P 1'
#
loop_
_entity.id
_entity.type
_entity.pdbx_description
1 polymer ?
#
loop_
_entity_poly.entity_id
_entity_poly.type
_entity_poly.pdbx_seq_one_letter_code
_entity_poly.pdbx_strand_id
1 'polypeptide(L)'
;MTRKIPLYGGMAAAMLLLAGLAPAAAPPSEPVPALWLGQAPLRATELASMPLDADRVARIAILNAPALRPALREHGISPAQLAVLPLWQQTAAVDIGRDVLGLAQAPQGRTALAQAVLDSVREARLAWLQLALASQTLQVCEQQARAADAALTLMEAQVQAGNAAEEKRLPLRQAARAAARERLHCAAALAKAQRRLASVLDLPDATTLRTAPLPALPASLPQAELPQWLAASPTGRQLQQQQAIEAAALLPRAASRSLRLPLTGALDPEGMPAVSAAQLELGLQQAGLRAQLADDWAALELTFQEYRSLSEQLPDAQSYTRVMLTHYNGMLGSVYELIDARAAEFALQRELLEKQAAFWEHAFTLEARLGAPVIINKEVRHAAP
;
A
#
# COMPACT_ATOMS: atom_id res chain seq x y z
N MET A 1 79.59 -20.72 -2.41
CA MET A 1 79.33 -20.12 -3.74
C MET A 1 78.53 -21.12 -4.59
N THR A 2 77.41 -20.65 -5.18
CA THR A 2 76.69 -21.18 -6.38
C THR A 2 76.23 -22.65 -6.38
N ARG A 3 74.94 -22.92 -6.10
CA ARG A 3 73.78 -23.05 -7.03
C ARG A 3 73.79 -24.32 -7.92
N LYS A 4 72.76 -25.16 -7.81
CA LYS A 4 71.68 -25.37 -8.81
C LYS A 4 70.71 -26.50 -8.39
N ILE A 5 69.41 -26.22 -8.55
CA ILE A 5 68.27 -27.17 -8.56
C ILE A 5 68.12 -27.72 -10.00
N PRO A 6 67.54 -28.92 -10.20
CA PRO A 6 66.29 -28.94 -10.97
C PRO A 6 65.21 -29.89 -10.46
N LEU A 7 64.00 -29.49 -10.84
CA LEU A 7 62.66 -30.08 -10.76
C LEU A 7 62.49 -31.43 -11.46
N TYR A 8 61.41 -32.14 -11.08
CA TYR A 8 60.37 -32.88 -11.85
C TYR A 8 59.88 -34.03 -10.93
N GLY A 9 58.61 -34.18 -10.54
CA GLY A 9 57.35 -34.01 -11.25
C GLY A 9 56.70 -35.40 -11.37
N GLY A 10 55.54 -35.66 -10.76
CA GLY A 10 54.84 -36.93 -10.97
C GLY A 10 53.78 -37.33 -9.93
N MET A 11 52.53 -36.94 -10.23
CA MET A 11 51.26 -37.68 -10.05
C MET A 11 50.97 -38.50 -8.77
N ALA A 12 49.92 -38.03 -8.07
CA ALA A 12 48.69 -38.74 -7.72
C ALA A 12 48.76 -40.19 -7.18
N ALA A 13 48.28 -40.37 -5.94
CA ALA A 13 47.09 -41.20 -5.67
C ALA A 13 46.69 -41.15 -4.18
N ALA A 14 45.40 -40.88 -3.97
CA ALA A 14 44.54 -41.48 -2.94
C ALA A 14 44.99 -41.45 -1.46
N MET A 15 44.39 -40.53 -0.70
CA MET A 15 43.69 -40.92 0.54
C MET A 15 42.50 -39.98 0.77
N LEU A 16 41.34 -40.47 0.34
CA LEU A 16 40.02 -39.94 0.62
C LEU A 16 39.60 -40.27 2.06
N LEU A 17 38.85 -39.33 2.63
CA LEU A 17 37.70 -39.51 3.53
C LEU A 17 37.94 -40.01 4.96
N LEU A 18 38.13 -39.02 5.85
CA LEU A 18 37.44 -38.96 7.14
C LEU A 18 36.86 -37.55 7.31
N ALA A 19 35.82 -37.24 6.53
CA ALA A 19 34.94 -36.11 6.81
C ALA A 19 33.72 -36.63 7.56
N GLY A 20 33.75 -36.42 8.88
CA GLY A 20 32.63 -36.73 9.76
C GLY A 20 31.38 -35.94 9.38
N LEU A 21 30.30 -36.69 9.22
CA LEU A 21 28.91 -36.37 9.60
C LEU A 21 28.71 -35.00 10.27
N ALA A 22 28.45 -33.97 9.47
CA ALA A 22 27.59 -32.88 9.91
C ALA A 22 26.20 -33.19 9.34
N PRO A 23 25.18 -33.52 10.16
CA PRO A 23 23.82 -33.48 9.65
C PRO A 23 23.60 -32.05 9.16
N ALA A 24 23.23 -31.90 7.89
CA ALA A 24 22.73 -30.64 7.38
C ALA A 24 21.58 -30.22 8.29
N ALA A 25 21.82 -29.26 9.17
CA ALA A 25 20.80 -28.71 10.03
C ALA A 25 19.73 -28.13 9.10
N ALA A 26 18.61 -28.85 8.97
CA ALA A 26 17.41 -28.29 8.38
C ALA A 26 17.15 -26.94 9.09
N PRO A 27 16.82 -25.87 8.36
CA PRO A 27 16.47 -24.61 8.98
C PRO A 27 15.39 -24.89 10.04
N PRO A 28 15.50 -24.35 11.26
CA PRO A 28 14.51 -24.59 12.30
C PRO A 28 13.17 -24.05 11.80
N SER A 29 12.32 -24.94 11.31
CA SER A 29 10.94 -24.67 10.92
C SER A 29 10.03 -24.81 12.14
N GLU A 30 10.48 -24.39 13.31
CA GLU A 30 9.61 -24.39 14.47
C GLU A 30 8.52 -23.34 14.22
N PRO A 31 7.25 -23.75 14.07
CA PRO A 31 6.16 -22.79 14.03
C PRO A 31 6.19 -22.01 15.34
N VAL A 32 5.86 -20.71 15.26
CA VAL A 32 5.74 -19.85 16.45
C VAL A 32 4.91 -20.59 17.52
N PRO A 33 5.36 -20.67 18.79
CA PRO A 33 4.72 -21.52 19.78
C PRO A 33 3.21 -21.23 19.87
N ALA A 34 2.38 -22.27 19.72
CA ALA A 34 0.91 -22.13 19.72
C ALA A 34 0.38 -21.45 21.00
N LEU A 35 1.06 -21.65 22.14
CA LEU A 35 0.75 -20.99 23.41
C LEU A 35 0.95 -19.47 23.37
N TRP A 36 1.91 -18.98 22.58
CA TRP A 36 2.18 -17.54 22.45
C TRP A 36 1.15 -16.85 21.54
N LEU A 37 0.72 -17.55 20.48
CA LEU A 37 -0.34 -17.07 19.59
C LEU A 37 -1.74 -17.18 20.22
N GLY A 38 -1.99 -18.22 21.03
CA GLY A 38 -3.27 -18.47 21.67
C GLY A 38 -4.42 -18.53 20.67
N GLN A 39 -5.51 -17.79 20.94
CA GLN A 39 -6.68 -17.73 20.05
C GLN A 39 -6.58 -16.69 18.92
N ALA A 40 -5.46 -15.95 18.82
CA ALA A 40 -5.31 -14.88 17.83
C ALA A 40 -5.52 -15.36 16.37
N PRO A 41 -4.95 -16.50 15.92
CA PRO A 41 -5.14 -16.98 14.54
C PRO A 41 -6.60 -17.38 14.26
N LEU A 42 -7.28 -17.95 15.25
CA LEU A 42 -8.67 -18.36 15.13
C LEU A 42 -9.58 -17.13 15.01
N ARG A 43 -9.38 -16.13 15.85
CA ARG A 43 -10.07 -14.83 15.78
C ARG A 43 -9.80 -14.08 14.47
N ALA A 44 -8.56 -14.10 13.99
CA ALA A 44 -8.20 -13.53 12.68
C ALA A 44 -8.99 -14.19 11.54
N THR A 45 -9.13 -15.52 11.58
CA THR A 45 -9.90 -16.28 10.60
C THR A 45 -11.41 -15.99 10.71
N GLU A 46 -11.95 -15.85 11.93
CA GLU A 46 -13.33 -15.44 12.15
C GLU A 46 -13.61 -14.06 11.53
N LEU A 47 -12.73 -13.07 11.76
CA LEU A 47 -12.84 -11.75 11.16
C LEU A 47 -12.72 -11.80 9.63
N ALA A 48 -11.86 -12.65 9.09
CA ALA A 48 -11.68 -12.83 7.65
C ALA A 48 -12.86 -13.53 6.94
N SER A 49 -13.80 -14.12 7.68
CA SER A 49 -14.98 -14.76 7.10
C SER A 49 -16.00 -13.76 6.53
N MET A 50 -15.98 -12.51 6.99
CA MET A 50 -16.81 -11.42 6.48
C MET A 50 -16.09 -10.63 5.37
N PRO A 51 -16.82 -9.91 4.49
CA PRO A 51 -16.19 -9.08 3.45
C PRO A 51 -15.22 -8.07 4.05
N LEU A 52 -13.92 -8.20 3.79
CA LEU A 52 -12.88 -7.39 4.39
C LEU A 52 -13.01 -5.92 3.95
N ASP A 53 -12.94 -5.01 4.92
CA ASP A 53 -12.79 -3.57 4.76
C ASP A 53 -11.46 -3.12 5.40
N ALA A 54 -11.09 -1.84 5.21
CA ALA A 54 -9.84 -1.29 5.72
C ALA A 54 -9.68 -1.41 7.25
N ASP A 55 -10.77 -1.31 8.00
CA ASP A 55 -10.76 -1.34 9.47
C ASP A 55 -10.67 -2.78 10.00
N ARG A 56 -11.37 -3.72 9.38
CA ARG A 56 -11.29 -5.14 9.71
C ARG A 56 -9.90 -5.68 9.43
N VAL A 57 -9.30 -5.27 8.32
CA VAL A 57 -7.92 -5.64 7.96
C VAL A 57 -6.93 -5.04 8.96
N ALA A 58 -7.10 -3.77 9.36
CA ALA A 58 -6.28 -3.16 10.41
C ALA A 58 -6.34 -3.95 11.73
N ARG A 59 -7.54 -4.39 12.14
CA ARG A 59 -7.73 -5.21 13.34
C ARG A 59 -7.03 -6.56 13.24
N ILE A 60 -7.19 -7.27 12.13
CA ILE A 60 -6.51 -8.55 11.91
C ILE A 60 -4.99 -8.34 11.92
N ALA A 61 -4.50 -7.25 11.33
CA ALA A 61 -3.07 -6.94 11.30
C ALA A 61 -2.49 -6.77 12.71
N ILE A 62 -3.14 -5.96 13.55
CA ILE A 62 -2.71 -5.77 14.95
C ILE A 62 -2.71 -7.09 15.72
N LEU A 63 -3.69 -7.96 15.44
CA LEU A 63 -3.88 -9.21 16.16
C LEU A 63 -2.91 -10.31 15.73
N ASN A 64 -2.65 -10.47 14.42
CA ASN A 64 -2.05 -11.69 13.88
C ASN A 64 -0.90 -11.46 12.89
N ALA A 65 -0.60 -10.23 12.47
CA ALA A 65 0.41 -9.98 11.45
C ALA A 65 1.80 -10.51 11.88
N PRO A 66 2.51 -11.23 11.00
CA PRO A 66 3.80 -11.82 11.35
C PRO A 66 4.89 -10.75 11.52
N ALA A 67 4.83 -9.67 10.76
CA ALA A 67 5.76 -8.54 10.83
C ALA A 67 5.75 -7.83 12.19
N LEU A 68 4.63 -7.87 12.91
CA LEU A 68 4.46 -7.18 14.20
C LEU A 68 4.99 -8.02 15.39
N ARG A 69 5.18 -9.33 15.20
CA ARG A 69 5.54 -10.26 16.28
C ARG A 69 6.86 -9.93 17.00
N PRO A 70 7.96 -9.55 16.31
CA PRO A 70 9.20 -9.20 16.97
C PRO A 70 9.04 -8.00 17.92
N ALA A 71 8.36 -6.95 17.45
CA ALA A 71 8.11 -5.75 18.25
C ALA A 71 7.22 -6.04 19.46
N LEU A 72 6.16 -6.85 19.30
CA LEU A 72 5.33 -7.26 20.44
C LEU A 72 6.14 -8.03 21.48
N ARG A 73 6.98 -8.97 21.03
CA ARG A 73 7.84 -9.78 21.90
C ARG A 73 8.84 -8.93 22.68
N GLU A 74 9.49 -7.96 22.04
CA GLU A 74 10.44 -7.04 22.69
C GLU A 74 9.81 -6.24 23.84
N HIS A 75 8.50 -5.98 23.73
CA HIS A 75 7.72 -5.29 24.77
C HIS A 75 6.94 -6.23 25.70
N GLY A 76 7.17 -7.54 25.63
CA GLY A 76 6.53 -8.53 26.49
C GLY A 76 5.03 -8.72 26.25
N ILE A 77 4.54 -8.34 25.06
CA ILE A 77 3.14 -8.49 24.65
C ILE A 77 3.02 -9.75 23.81
N SER A 78 1.99 -10.57 24.07
CA SER A 78 1.66 -11.72 23.21
C SER A 78 0.36 -11.50 22.43
N PRO A 79 0.24 -12.03 21.19
CA PRO A 79 -1.02 -12.05 20.45
C PRO A 79 -2.16 -12.72 21.23
N ALA A 80 -1.84 -13.72 22.06
CA ALA A 80 -2.82 -14.35 22.94
C ALA A 80 -3.46 -13.36 23.93
N GLN A 81 -2.67 -12.41 24.48
CA GLN A 81 -3.20 -11.35 25.35
C GLN A 81 -4.07 -10.36 24.57
N LEU A 82 -3.63 -10.00 23.36
CA LEU A 82 -4.39 -9.12 22.48
C LEU A 82 -5.76 -9.72 22.14
N ALA A 83 -5.83 -11.02 21.83
CA ALA A 83 -7.06 -11.72 21.42
C ALA A 83 -8.22 -11.66 22.43
N VAL A 84 -7.94 -11.40 23.72
CA VAL A 84 -8.94 -11.32 24.79
C VAL A 84 -9.59 -9.93 24.86
N LEU A 85 -9.00 -8.91 24.23
CA LEU A 85 -9.52 -7.55 24.27
C LEU A 85 -10.89 -7.43 23.56
N PRO A 86 -11.82 -6.60 24.06
CA PRO A 86 -13.14 -6.43 23.46
C PRO A 86 -13.11 -5.66 22.12
N LEU A 87 -11.96 -5.09 21.75
CA LEU A 87 -11.78 -4.29 20.53
C LEU A 87 -12.20 -5.07 19.26
N TRP A 88 -12.02 -6.38 19.23
CA TRP A 88 -12.24 -7.20 18.04
C TRP A 88 -13.71 -7.39 17.67
N GLN A 89 -14.63 -7.19 18.60
CA GLN A 89 -16.07 -7.36 18.39
C GLN A 89 -16.78 -6.05 18.02
N GLN A 90 -16.10 -4.91 18.11
CA GLN A 90 -16.73 -3.61 17.87
C GLN A 90 -17.01 -3.42 16.37
N THR A 91 -18.07 -2.73 15.98
CA THR A 91 -18.32 -2.37 14.57
C THR A 91 -17.84 -0.96 14.21
N ALA A 92 -17.47 -0.16 15.20
CA ALA A 92 -17.00 1.21 14.99
C ALA A 92 -15.63 1.27 14.29
N ALA A 93 -15.38 2.33 13.53
CA ALA A 93 -14.09 2.62 12.92
C ALA A 93 -12.99 2.68 13.99
N VAL A 94 -11.85 2.03 13.73
CA VAL A 94 -10.74 1.95 14.68
C VAL A 94 -9.81 3.11 14.44
N ASP A 95 -9.67 3.97 15.44
CA ASP A 95 -8.57 4.93 15.49
C ASP A 95 -7.38 4.23 16.14
N ILE A 96 -6.39 3.83 15.34
CA ILE A 96 -5.23 3.07 15.82
C ILE A 96 -4.45 3.88 16.88
N GLY A 97 -4.37 5.20 16.70
CA GLY A 97 -3.68 6.09 17.62
C GLY A 97 -4.38 6.19 18.98
N ARG A 98 -5.71 6.31 18.96
CA ARG A 98 -6.53 6.43 20.18
C ARG A 98 -6.82 5.07 20.84
N ASP A 99 -7.29 4.10 20.07
CA ASP A 99 -7.97 2.90 20.56
C ASP A 99 -7.03 1.72 20.84
N VAL A 100 -5.87 1.66 20.16
CA VAL A 100 -4.94 0.51 20.24
C VAL A 100 -3.70 0.83 21.07
N LEU A 101 -3.16 2.03 20.91
CA LEU A 101 -1.83 2.35 21.39
C LEU A 101 -1.80 3.30 22.60
N GLY A 102 -2.90 4.00 22.90
CA GLY A 102 -2.84 5.16 23.79
C GLY A 102 -1.73 6.13 23.34
N LEU A 103 -1.50 6.20 22.01
CA LEU A 103 -0.28 6.73 21.38
C LEU A 103 -0.07 8.22 21.66
N ALA A 104 -1.15 8.93 21.94
CA ALA A 104 -1.13 10.32 22.39
C ALA A 104 -0.38 10.50 23.73
N GLN A 105 -0.24 9.43 24.53
CA GLN A 105 0.34 9.43 25.87
C GLN A 105 1.46 8.37 26.05
N ALA A 106 1.87 7.69 24.98
CA ALA A 106 2.84 6.60 25.08
C ALA A 106 4.18 7.11 25.63
N PRO A 107 4.72 6.50 26.70
CA PRO A 107 6.04 6.86 27.22
C PRO A 107 7.14 6.55 26.18
N GLN A 108 8.24 7.30 26.25
CA GLN A 108 9.36 7.30 25.29
C GLN A 108 9.83 5.90 24.84
N GLY A 109 9.74 4.90 25.74
CA GLY A 109 10.12 3.51 25.44
C GLY A 109 9.14 2.72 24.55
N ARG A 110 8.02 3.30 24.10
CA ARG A 110 7.02 2.60 23.25
C ARG A 110 6.82 3.22 21.87
N THR A 111 7.59 4.23 21.48
CA THR A 111 7.48 4.85 20.15
C THR A 111 7.82 3.89 19.02
N ALA A 112 8.84 3.04 19.20
CA ALA A 112 9.22 2.01 18.23
C ALA A 112 8.10 0.97 18.02
N LEU A 113 7.47 0.49 19.11
CA LEU A 113 6.30 -0.39 19.02
C LEU A 113 5.15 0.28 18.28
N ALA A 114 4.86 1.53 18.61
CA ALA A 114 3.78 2.26 17.97
C ALA A 114 4.01 2.43 16.47
N GLN A 115 5.24 2.76 16.06
CA GLN A 115 5.61 2.82 14.64
C GLN A 115 5.47 1.46 13.97
N ALA A 116 5.92 0.38 14.60
CA ALA A 116 5.77 -0.98 14.08
C ALA A 116 4.28 -1.38 13.90
N VAL A 117 3.40 -0.98 14.81
CA VAL A 117 1.94 -1.18 14.67
C VAL A 117 1.40 -0.37 13.50
N LEU A 118 1.75 0.91 13.38
CA LEU A 118 1.30 1.77 12.27
C LEU A 118 1.76 1.23 10.92
N ASP A 119 3.02 0.79 10.82
CA ASP A 119 3.58 0.19 9.61
C ASP A 119 2.92 -1.14 9.24
N SER A 120 2.65 -2.00 10.24
CA SER A 120 1.95 -3.26 10.03
C SER A 120 0.51 -3.05 9.56
N VAL A 121 -0.21 -2.08 10.14
CA VAL A 121 -1.56 -1.74 9.70
C VAL A 121 -1.56 -1.13 8.31
N ARG A 122 -0.60 -0.25 8.00
CA ARG A 122 -0.42 0.29 6.65
C ARG A 122 -0.22 -0.82 5.64
N GLU A 123 0.73 -1.73 5.87
CA GLU A 123 1.01 -2.84 4.96
C GLU A 123 -0.24 -3.70 4.72
N ALA A 124 -0.99 -3.99 5.77
CA ALA A 124 -2.24 -4.74 5.67
C ALA A 124 -3.31 -3.98 4.86
N ARG A 125 -3.52 -2.69 5.13
CA ARG A 125 -4.46 -1.84 4.38
C ARG A 125 -4.09 -1.74 2.91
N LEU A 126 -2.80 -1.60 2.58
CA LEU A 126 -2.31 -1.60 1.20
C LEU A 126 -2.54 -2.95 0.52
N ALA A 127 -2.30 -4.07 1.21
CA ALA A 127 -2.59 -5.40 0.67
C ALA A 127 -4.09 -5.62 0.42
N TRP A 128 -4.95 -5.11 1.30
CA TRP A 128 -6.39 -5.12 1.10
C TRP A 128 -6.83 -4.25 -0.07
N LEU A 129 -6.26 -3.04 -0.19
CA LEU A 129 -6.55 -2.12 -1.28
C LEU A 129 -6.26 -2.77 -2.64
N GLN A 130 -5.12 -3.44 -2.77
CA GLN A 130 -4.74 -4.18 -3.98
C GLN A 130 -5.72 -5.33 -4.28
N LEU A 131 -6.24 -6.01 -3.24
CA LEU A 131 -7.26 -7.03 -3.41
C LEU A 131 -8.61 -6.43 -3.86
N ALA A 132 -9.05 -5.33 -3.25
CA ALA A 132 -10.29 -4.64 -3.59
C ALA A 132 -10.25 -4.04 -5.00
N LEU A 133 -9.11 -3.50 -5.42
CA LEU A 133 -8.85 -3.06 -6.79
C LEU A 133 -8.93 -4.24 -7.75
N ALA A 134 -8.16 -5.30 -7.52
CA ALA A 134 -8.14 -6.47 -8.41
C ALA A 134 -9.52 -7.13 -8.55
N SER A 135 -10.31 -7.17 -7.48
CA SER A 135 -11.68 -7.69 -7.49
C SER A 135 -12.60 -6.85 -8.39
N GLN A 136 -12.56 -5.53 -8.29
CA GLN A 136 -13.40 -4.65 -9.12
C GLN A 136 -12.91 -4.59 -10.57
N THR A 137 -11.60 -4.56 -10.79
CA THR A 137 -11.01 -4.63 -12.13
C THR A 137 -11.42 -5.91 -12.84
N LEU A 138 -11.41 -7.07 -12.17
CA LEU A 138 -11.91 -8.32 -12.75
C LEU A 138 -13.38 -8.21 -13.20
N GLN A 139 -14.25 -7.56 -12.42
CA GLN A 139 -15.65 -7.36 -12.81
C GLN A 139 -15.75 -6.55 -14.12
N VAL A 140 -14.94 -5.51 -14.29
CA VAL A 140 -14.88 -4.74 -15.54
C VAL A 140 -14.34 -5.59 -16.69
N CYS A 141 -13.26 -6.35 -16.48
CA CYS A 141 -12.70 -7.26 -17.50
C CYS A 141 -13.73 -8.32 -17.94
N GLU A 142 -14.54 -8.84 -17.02
CA GLU A 142 -15.62 -9.79 -17.31
C GLU A 142 -16.77 -9.15 -18.11
N GLN A 143 -17.13 -7.90 -17.83
CA GLN A 143 -18.12 -7.16 -18.61
C GLN A 143 -17.60 -6.88 -20.02
N GLN A 144 -16.33 -6.50 -20.15
CA GLN A 144 -15.68 -6.27 -21.45
C GLN A 144 -15.61 -7.55 -22.28
N ALA A 145 -15.22 -8.68 -21.68
CA ALA A 145 -15.19 -9.97 -22.36
C ALA A 145 -16.59 -10.38 -22.85
N ARG A 146 -17.61 -10.26 -22.00
CA ARG A 146 -19.00 -10.55 -22.38
C ARG A 146 -19.49 -9.65 -23.52
N ALA A 147 -19.15 -8.36 -23.50
CA ALA A 147 -19.51 -7.45 -24.58
C ALA A 147 -18.82 -7.81 -25.91
N ALA A 148 -17.54 -8.16 -25.87
CA ALA A 148 -16.79 -8.56 -27.06
C ALA A 148 -17.29 -9.90 -27.64
N ASP A 149 -17.63 -10.88 -26.80
CA ASP A 149 -18.22 -12.15 -27.23
C ASP A 149 -19.60 -11.94 -27.86
N ALA A 150 -20.46 -11.13 -27.24
CA ALA A 150 -21.79 -10.81 -27.78
C ALA A 150 -21.71 -10.12 -29.15
N ALA A 151 -20.77 -9.17 -29.31
CA ALA A 151 -20.50 -8.52 -30.58
C ALA A 151 -20.05 -9.50 -31.67
N LEU A 152 -19.16 -10.44 -31.32
CA LEU A 152 -18.70 -11.46 -32.25
C LEU A 152 -19.84 -12.40 -32.65
N THR A 153 -20.65 -12.87 -31.70
CA THR A 153 -21.82 -13.71 -31.99
C THR A 153 -22.81 -13.03 -32.93
N LEU A 154 -23.08 -11.74 -32.70
CA LEU A 154 -23.95 -10.95 -33.56
C LEU A 154 -23.40 -10.84 -34.98
N MET A 155 -22.11 -10.54 -35.14
CA MET A 155 -21.46 -10.49 -36.46
C MET A 155 -21.47 -11.84 -37.16
N GLU A 156 -21.24 -12.94 -36.44
CA GLU A 156 -21.32 -14.29 -37.01
C GLU A 156 -22.72 -14.60 -37.54
N ALA A 157 -23.77 -14.20 -36.82
CA ALA A 157 -25.15 -14.31 -37.30
C ALA A 157 -25.42 -13.42 -38.52
N GLN A 158 -24.91 -12.18 -38.54
CA GLN A 158 -25.07 -11.28 -39.68
C GLN A 158 -24.36 -11.79 -40.95
N VAL A 159 -23.17 -12.37 -40.82
CA VAL A 159 -22.45 -13.00 -41.93
C VAL A 159 -23.22 -14.20 -42.46
N GLN A 160 -23.74 -15.06 -41.57
CA GLN A 160 -24.56 -16.23 -41.97
C GLN A 160 -25.84 -15.82 -42.68
N ALA A 161 -26.46 -14.70 -42.28
CA ALA A 161 -27.65 -14.15 -42.92
C ALA A 161 -27.35 -13.40 -44.23
N GLY A 162 -26.08 -13.21 -44.60
CA GLY A 162 -25.67 -12.44 -45.78
C GLY A 162 -25.75 -10.92 -45.61
N ASN A 163 -25.95 -10.43 -44.38
CA ASN A 163 -26.08 -9.01 -44.05
C ASN A 163 -24.72 -8.32 -43.77
N ALA A 164 -23.63 -9.08 -43.65
CA ALA A 164 -22.29 -8.57 -43.41
C ALA A 164 -21.22 -9.36 -44.17
N ALA A 165 -20.13 -8.69 -44.55
CA ALA A 165 -19.00 -9.31 -45.23
C ALA A 165 -18.11 -10.12 -44.27
N GLU A 166 -17.52 -11.23 -44.74
CA GLU A 166 -16.74 -12.13 -43.87
C GLU A 166 -15.48 -11.46 -43.27
N GLU A 167 -14.85 -10.53 -44.02
CA GLU A 167 -13.70 -9.74 -43.54
C GLU A 167 -14.02 -8.95 -42.26
N LYS A 168 -15.28 -8.57 -42.07
CA LYS A 168 -15.75 -7.78 -40.93
C LYS A 168 -15.74 -8.57 -39.62
N ARG A 169 -15.71 -9.91 -39.70
CA ARG A 169 -15.61 -10.81 -38.55
C ARG A 169 -14.24 -10.81 -37.90
N LEU A 170 -13.16 -10.60 -38.67
CA LEU A 170 -11.79 -10.79 -38.17
C LEU A 170 -11.42 -9.81 -37.04
N PRO A 171 -11.67 -8.49 -37.15
CA PRO A 171 -11.38 -7.56 -36.04
C PRO A 171 -12.15 -7.90 -34.76
N LEU A 172 -13.42 -8.30 -34.87
CA LEU A 172 -14.23 -8.66 -33.70
C LEU A 172 -13.72 -9.94 -33.02
N ARG A 173 -13.28 -10.91 -33.81
CA ARG A 173 -12.63 -12.11 -33.28
C ARG A 173 -11.33 -11.79 -32.54
N GLN A 174 -10.54 -10.84 -33.06
CA GLN A 174 -9.32 -10.38 -32.39
C GLN A 174 -9.66 -9.66 -31.08
N ALA A 175 -10.67 -8.79 -31.08
CA ALA A 175 -11.15 -8.08 -29.89
C ALA A 175 -11.64 -9.06 -28.79
N ALA A 176 -12.47 -10.05 -29.15
CA ALA A 176 -12.92 -11.09 -28.22
C ALA A 176 -11.75 -11.89 -27.61
N ARG A 177 -10.77 -12.29 -28.43
CA ARG A 177 -9.55 -12.95 -27.95
C ARG A 177 -8.69 -12.05 -27.06
N ALA A 178 -8.61 -10.76 -27.35
CA ALA A 178 -7.92 -9.80 -26.50
C ALA A 178 -8.61 -9.65 -25.14
N ALA A 179 -9.93 -9.46 -25.12
CA ALA A 179 -10.71 -9.36 -23.89
C ALA A 179 -10.67 -10.66 -23.05
N ALA A 180 -10.68 -11.82 -23.70
CA ALA A 180 -10.52 -13.11 -23.01
C ALA A 180 -9.14 -13.25 -22.34
N ARG A 181 -8.05 -12.83 -23.01
CA ARG A 181 -6.70 -12.79 -22.42
C ARG A 181 -6.62 -11.81 -21.26
N GLU A 182 -7.21 -10.63 -21.42
CA GLU A 182 -7.24 -9.61 -20.38
C GLU A 182 -7.96 -10.12 -19.12
N ARG A 183 -9.11 -10.78 -19.28
CA ARG A 183 -9.83 -11.43 -18.17
C ARG A 183 -8.96 -12.44 -17.41
N LEU A 184 -8.13 -13.22 -18.12
CA LEU A 184 -7.18 -14.15 -17.47
C LEU A 184 -6.12 -13.40 -16.67
N HIS A 185 -5.60 -12.28 -17.18
CA HIS A 185 -4.67 -11.42 -16.44
C HIS A 185 -5.32 -10.80 -15.20
N CYS A 186 -6.55 -10.28 -15.30
CA CYS A 186 -7.30 -9.74 -14.17
C CYS A 186 -7.56 -10.82 -13.10
N ALA A 187 -7.90 -12.05 -13.51
CA ALA A 187 -8.12 -13.17 -12.59
C ALA A 187 -6.81 -13.60 -11.89
N ALA A 188 -5.68 -13.62 -12.61
CA ALA A 188 -4.37 -13.91 -12.04
C ALA A 188 -3.93 -12.81 -11.05
N ALA A 189 -4.22 -11.55 -11.34
CA ALA A 189 -3.97 -10.43 -10.44
C ALA A 189 -4.77 -10.57 -9.13
N LEU A 190 -6.05 -10.94 -9.22
CA LEU A 190 -6.90 -11.23 -8.05
C LEU A 190 -6.30 -12.36 -7.19
N ALA A 191 -5.94 -13.49 -7.80
CA ALA A 191 -5.35 -14.62 -7.09
C ALA A 191 -3.98 -14.28 -6.45
N LYS A 192 -3.20 -13.39 -7.07
CA LYS A 192 -1.96 -12.86 -6.49
C LYS A 192 -2.26 -11.97 -5.28
N ALA A 193 -3.23 -11.07 -5.38
CA ALA A 193 -3.61 -10.18 -4.29
C ALA A 193 -4.19 -10.94 -3.08
N GLN A 194 -4.99 -11.99 -3.31
CA GLN A 194 -5.51 -12.86 -2.25
C GLN A 194 -4.38 -13.53 -1.46
N ARG A 195 -3.40 -14.12 -2.15
CA ARG A 195 -2.22 -14.74 -1.50
C ARG A 195 -1.37 -13.72 -0.75
N ARG A 196 -1.17 -12.53 -1.33
CA ARG A 196 -0.44 -11.45 -0.66
C ARG A 196 -1.13 -11.05 0.64
N LEU A 197 -2.44 -10.79 0.61
CA LEU A 197 -3.18 -10.42 1.82
C LEU A 197 -3.18 -11.53 2.87
N ALA A 198 -3.40 -12.78 2.46
CA ALA A 198 -3.32 -13.93 3.36
C ALA A 198 -1.94 -14.02 4.04
N SER A 199 -0.85 -13.81 3.30
CA SER A 199 0.52 -13.82 3.86
C SER A 199 0.79 -12.66 4.82
N VAL A 200 0.27 -11.46 4.53
CA VAL A 200 0.45 -10.28 5.39
C VAL A 200 -0.32 -10.42 6.71
N LEU A 201 -1.46 -11.10 6.68
CA LEU A 201 -2.32 -11.33 7.85
C LEU A 201 -2.07 -12.66 8.56
N ASP A 202 -1.14 -13.48 8.05
CA ASP A 202 -0.89 -14.86 8.47
C ASP A 202 -2.17 -15.72 8.54
N LEU A 203 -2.99 -15.63 7.48
CA LEU A 203 -4.19 -16.43 7.31
C LEU A 203 -3.87 -17.73 6.56
N PRO A 204 -4.60 -18.83 6.80
CA PRO A 204 -4.40 -20.09 6.09
C PRO A 204 -4.57 -19.93 4.57
N ASP A 205 -3.74 -20.62 3.78
CA ASP A 205 -3.76 -20.55 2.30
C ASP A 205 -5.12 -20.92 1.67
N ALA A 206 -5.90 -21.76 2.35
CA ALA A 206 -7.23 -22.17 1.89
C ALA A 206 -8.33 -21.11 2.11
N THR A 207 -8.00 -19.98 2.77
CA THR A 207 -8.98 -18.95 3.11
C THR A 207 -9.39 -18.18 1.86
N THR A 208 -10.66 -18.31 1.45
CA THR A 208 -11.20 -17.53 0.33
C THR A 208 -11.56 -16.12 0.82
N LEU A 209 -10.69 -15.16 0.55
CA LEU A 209 -10.88 -13.76 0.97
C LEU A 209 -11.81 -13.02 0.01
N ARG A 210 -12.81 -12.34 0.58
CA ARG A 210 -13.72 -11.42 -0.11
C ARG A 210 -13.51 -10.01 0.44
N THR A 211 -13.67 -9.00 -0.40
CA THR A 211 -13.52 -7.60 0.00
C THR A 211 -14.80 -6.82 -0.21
N ALA A 212 -15.00 -5.80 0.62
CA ALA A 212 -15.85 -4.67 0.30
C ALA A 212 -15.31 -3.91 -0.93
N PRO A 213 -16.15 -3.16 -1.66
CA PRO A 213 -15.67 -2.28 -2.72
C PRO A 213 -14.75 -1.18 -2.19
N LEU A 214 -14.01 -0.55 -3.09
CA LEU A 214 -13.15 0.59 -2.75
C LEU A 214 -14.00 1.72 -2.15
N PRO A 215 -13.52 2.39 -1.08
CA PRO A 215 -14.29 3.45 -0.44
C PRO A 215 -14.38 4.68 -1.36
N ALA A 216 -15.53 5.33 -1.38
CA ALA A 216 -15.71 6.56 -2.13
C ALA A 216 -14.76 7.66 -1.60
N LEU A 217 -14.21 8.44 -2.53
CA LEU A 217 -13.38 9.59 -2.19
C LEU A 217 -14.20 10.69 -1.50
N PRO A 218 -13.59 11.45 -0.59
CA PRO A 218 -14.26 12.59 0.04
C PRO A 218 -14.62 13.66 -1.00
N ALA A 219 -15.66 14.44 -0.76
CA ALA A 219 -16.06 15.52 -1.67
C ALA A 219 -14.99 16.62 -1.81
N SER A 220 -14.18 16.83 -0.78
CA SER A 220 -13.09 17.81 -0.76
C SER A 220 -11.99 17.35 0.18
N LEU A 221 -10.75 17.70 -0.13
CA LEU A 221 -9.62 17.49 0.77
C LEU A 221 -9.62 18.51 1.91
N PRO A 222 -9.20 18.11 3.12
CA PRO A 222 -8.96 19.06 4.19
C PRO A 222 -7.77 19.97 3.85
N GLN A 223 -7.73 21.15 4.46
CA GLN A 223 -6.58 22.03 4.32
C GLN A 223 -5.36 21.41 5.00
N ALA A 224 -4.23 21.39 4.29
CA ALA A 224 -3.00 20.78 4.79
C ALA A 224 -2.35 21.65 5.88
N GLU A 225 -2.23 21.11 7.09
CA GLU A 225 -1.49 21.75 8.19
C GLU A 225 -0.22 20.95 8.52
N LEU A 226 0.58 20.65 7.49
CA LEU A 226 1.72 19.72 7.58
C LEU A 226 2.66 19.96 8.77
N PRO A 227 3.05 21.21 9.11
CA PRO A 227 3.91 21.43 10.29
C PRO A 227 3.23 21.03 11.61
N GLN A 228 1.93 21.29 11.74
CA GLN A 228 1.15 20.97 12.94
C GLN A 228 0.91 19.46 13.04
N TRP A 229 0.58 18.81 11.91
CA TRP A 229 0.40 17.37 11.85
C TRP A 229 1.68 16.62 12.17
N LEU A 230 2.82 17.06 11.63
CA LEU A 230 4.12 16.49 11.99
C LEU A 230 4.40 16.67 13.48
N ALA A 231 4.18 17.85 14.05
CA ALA A 231 4.39 18.08 15.48
C ALA A 231 3.50 17.19 16.37
N ALA A 232 2.28 16.87 15.91
CA ALA A 232 1.35 15.97 16.58
C ALA A 232 1.65 14.48 16.35
N SER A 233 2.55 14.12 15.44
CA SER A 233 2.87 12.71 15.16
C SER A 233 3.82 12.11 16.20
N PRO A 234 3.85 10.78 16.37
CA PRO A 234 4.80 10.11 17.26
C PRO A 234 6.27 10.47 16.93
N THR A 235 6.59 10.48 15.64
CA THR A 235 7.94 10.78 15.12
C THR A 235 8.31 12.25 15.33
N GLY A 236 7.38 13.17 15.10
CA GLY A 236 7.64 14.59 15.32
C GLY A 236 7.80 14.95 16.79
N ARG A 237 7.01 14.36 17.69
CA ARG A 237 7.19 14.49 19.15
C ARG A 237 8.57 14.01 19.59
N GLN A 238 9.02 12.86 19.08
CA GLN A 238 10.34 12.31 19.39
C GLN A 238 11.47 13.27 18.94
N LEU A 239 11.39 13.80 17.73
CA LEU A 239 12.39 14.74 17.21
C LEU A 239 12.42 16.05 17.99
N GLN A 240 11.26 16.62 18.31
CA GLN A 240 11.17 17.85 19.10
C GLN A 240 11.79 17.67 20.48
N GLN A 241 11.62 16.49 21.08
CA GLN A 241 12.23 16.18 22.36
C GLN A 241 13.75 16.02 22.26
N GLN A 242 14.26 15.31 21.25
CA GLN A 242 15.71 15.17 21.01
C GLN A 242 16.35 16.54 20.80
N GLN A 243 15.71 17.43 20.03
CA GLN A 243 16.15 18.81 19.85
C GLN A 243 16.18 19.57 21.18
N ALA A 244 15.19 19.39 22.06
CA ALA A 244 15.17 20.02 23.37
C ALA A 244 16.30 19.53 24.31
N ILE A 245 16.60 18.23 24.28
CA ILE A 245 17.71 17.63 25.06
C ILE A 245 19.04 18.18 24.58
N GLU A 246 19.27 18.18 23.27
CA GLU A 246 20.49 18.72 22.66
C GLU A 246 20.62 20.24 22.89
N ALA A 247 19.52 20.99 22.85
CA ALA A 247 19.51 22.42 23.14
C ALA A 247 19.85 22.71 24.60
N ALA A 248 19.33 21.90 25.54
CA ALA A 248 19.63 22.02 26.97
C ALA A 248 21.08 21.64 27.32
N ALA A 249 21.74 20.82 26.49
CA ALA A 249 23.14 20.45 26.65
C ALA A 249 24.12 21.59 26.30
N LEU A 250 23.66 22.65 25.63
CA LEU A 250 24.48 23.81 25.30
C LEU A 250 24.49 24.83 26.46
N LEU A 251 25.68 25.23 26.89
CA LEU A 251 25.85 26.36 27.81
C LEU A 251 25.70 27.70 27.05
N PRO A 252 24.98 28.70 27.59
CA PRO A 252 24.88 30.00 26.97
C PRO A 252 26.24 30.70 26.96
N ARG A 253 26.74 31.10 25.78
CA ARG A 253 27.91 31.98 25.61
C ARG A 253 27.46 33.42 25.36
N ALA A 254 28.12 34.38 26.00
CA ALA A 254 27.86 35.80 25.80
C ALA A 254 28.29 36.23 24.39
N ALA A 255 27.37 36.79 23.60
CA ALA A 255 27.62 37.22 22.23
C ALA A 255 28.20 38.64 22.17
N SER A 256 29.32 38.85 21.46
CA SER A 256 29.80 40.18 21.09
C SER A 256 29.12 40.63 19.78
N ARG A 257 28.60 41.85 19.77
CA ARG A 257 27.89 42.44 18.62
C ARG A 257 28.87 43.28 17.79
N SER A 258 29.37 42.73 16.68
CA SER A 258 29.71 43.56 15.51
C SER A 258 29.56 42.75 14.23
N LEU A 259 28.70 43.23 13.32
CA LEU A 259 28.34 42.57 12.08
C LEU A 259 29.16 43.22 10.95
N ARG A 260 30.28 42.59 10.58
CA ARG A 260 31.05 42.91 9.36
C ARG A 260 31.15 41.63 8.56
N LEU A 261 30.61 41.61 7.33
CA LEU A 261 30.74 40.48 6.40
C LEU A 261 32.18 40.47 5.86
N PRO A 262 33.05 39.51 6.24
CA PRO A 262 34.41 39.45 5.72
C PRO A 262 34.40 38.67 4.41
N LEU A 263 34.43 39.37 3.28
CA LEU A 263 34.55 38.73 1.97
C LEU A 263 35.97 38.22 1.69
N THR A 264 36.98 38.63 2.48
CA THR A 264 38.41 38.30 2.26
C THR A 264 39.26 38.16 3.55
N GLY A 265 38.64 38.14 4.74
CA GLY A 265 39.35 38.00 6.03
C GLY A 265 39.07 36.67 6.73
N ALA A 266 40.04 36.17 7.51
CA ALA A 266 39.87 34.97 8.33
C ALA A 266 38.66 35.16 9.27
N LEU A 267 37.67 34.26 9.13
CA LEU A 267 36.47 34.25 9.97
C LEU A 267 36.87 34.03 11.42
N ASP A 268 36.36 34.88 12.30
CA ASP A 268 36.59 34.80 13.74
C ASP A 268 35.90 33.54 14.30
N PRO A 269 36.62 32.48 14.68
CA PRO A 269 36.02 31.22 15.10
C PRO A 269 35.24 31.37 16.43
N GLU A 270 35.48 32.46 17.18
CA GLU A 270 34.84 32.72 18.46
C GLU A 270 33.40 33.27 18.33
N GLY A 271 32.99 33.73 17.15
CA GLY A 271 31.66 34.29 16.87
C GLY A 271 30.61 33.28 16.38
N MET A 272 30.98 32.00 16.20
CA MET A 272 30.03 30.98 15.73
C MET A 272 29.03 30.63 16.83
N PRO A 273 27.69 30.66 16.56
CA PRO A 273 26.71 30.21 17.55
C PRO A 273 27.04 28.78 17.96
N ALA A 274 26.92 28.47 19.25
CA ALA A 274 27.11 27.12 19.74
C ALA A 274 26.00 26.23 19.16
N VAL A 275 26.30 25.51 18.08
CA VAL A 275 25.42 24.52 17.47
C VAL A 275 26.20 23.21 17.45
N SER A 276 25.66 22.16 18.06
CA SER A 276 26.31 20.85 18.02
C SER A 276 26.13 20.20 16.65
N ALA A 277 27.03 19.30 16.25
CA ALA A 277 26.84 18.48 15.05
C ALA A 277 25.51 17.70 15.10
N ALA A 278 25.16 17.19 16.28
CA ALA A 278 23.89 16.49 16.51
C ALA A 278 22.66 17.40 16.27
N GLN A 279 22.73 18.69 16.63
CA GLN A 279 21.64 19.64 16.34
C GLN A 279 21.48 19.90 14.84
N LEU A 280 22.60 20.01 14.09
CA LEU A 280 22.56 20.14 12.64
C LEU A 280 21.97 18.89 11.98
N GLU A 281 22.39 17.70 12.44
CA GLU A 281 21.85 16.42 11.95
C GLU A 281 20.34 16.28 12.23
N LEU A 282 19.89 16.62 13.43
CA LEU A 282 18.46 16.62 13.78
C LEU A 282 17.67 17.65 12.97
N GLY A 283 18.26 18.82 12.68
CA GLY A 283 17.68 19.83 11.81
C GLY A 283 17.49 19.32 10.38
N LEU A 284 18.50 18.63 9.84
CA LEU A 284 18.43 18.00 8.51
C LEU A 284 17.38 16.88 8.47
N GLN A 285 17.31 16.04 9.51
CA GLN A 285 16.28 15.00 9.62
C GLN A 285 14.88 15.59 9.64
N GLN A 286 14.66 16.66 10.41
CA GLN A 286 13.36 17.34 10.48
C GLN A 286 12.98 17.99 9.14
N ALA A 287 13.94 18.66 8.48
CA ALA A 287 13.71 19.24 7.16
C ALA A 287 13.39 18.16 6.12
N GLY A 288 14.11 17.04 6.14
CA GLY A 288 13.85 15.90 5.26
C GLY A 288 12.46 15.29 5.45
N LEU A 289 12.01 15.12 6.70
CA LEU A 289 10.67 14.63 6.99
C LEU A 289 9.57 15.59 6.54
N ARG A 290 9.78 16.90 6.69
CA ARG A 290 8.84 17.91 6.19
C ARG A 290 8.74 17.90 4.67
N ALA A 291 9.87 17.78 3.98
CA ALA A 291 9.89 17.66 2.52
C ALA A 291 9.14 16.40 2.07
N GLN A 292 9.43 15.24 2.68
CA GLN A 292 8.72 14.00 2.40
C GLN A 292 7.20 14.10 2.63
N LEU A 293 6.78 14.75 3.72
CA LEU A 293 5.35 14.97 3.99
C LEU A 293 4.70 15.89 2.95
N ALA A 294 5.42 16.92 2.49
CA ALA A 294 4.92 17.80 1.43
C ALA A 294 4.79 17.06 0.10
N ASP A 295 5.77 16.20 -0.25
CA ASP A 295 5.73 15.36 -1.44
C ASP A 295 4.58 14.34 -1.37
N ASP A 296 4.43 13.65 -0.23
CA ASP A 296 3.36 12.69 0.02
C ASP A 296 1.97 13.36 -0.10
N TRP A 297 1.83 14.58 0.44
CA TRP A 297 0.59 15.35 0.33
C TRP A 297 0.32 15.83 -1.10
N ALA A 298 1.34 16.31 -1.81
CA ALA A 298 1.21 16.75 -3.19
C ALA A 298 0.80 15.58 -4.12
N ALA A 299 1.32 14.38 -3.89
CA ALA A 299 0.92 13.17 -4.62
C ALA A 299 -0.54 12.79 -4.35
N LEU A 300 -0.99 12.91 -3.09
CA LEU A 300 -2.41 12.71 -2.73
C LEU A 300 -3.31 13.73 -3.43
N GLU A 301 -2.93 15.00 -3.44
CA GLU A 301 -3.70 16.06 -4.09
C GLU A 301 -3.77 15.85 -5.62
N LEU A 302 -2.65 15.48 -6.25
CA LEU A 302 -2.62 15.17 -7.67
C LEU A 302 -3.57 14.02 -8.03
N THR A 303 -3.47 12.89 -7.31
CA THR A 303 -4.33 11.72 -7.55
C THR A 303 -5.81 12.03 -7.31
N PHE A 304 -6.13 12.89 -6.35
CA PHE A 304 -7.48 13.38 -6.12
C PHE A 304 -8.02 14.18 -7.30
N GLN A 305 -7.22 15.11 -7.85
CA GLN A 305 -7.62 15.92 -9.01
C GLN A 305 -7.76 15.07 -10.28
N GLU A 306 -6.86 14.12 -10.50
CA GLU A 306 -6.95 13.15 -11.61
C GLU A 306 -8.24 12.33 -11.52
N TYR A 307 -8.53 11.76 -10.35
CA TYR A 307 -9.77 11.03 -10.11
C TYR A 307 -11.00 11.90 -10.41
N ARG A 308 -11.03 13.14 -9.89
CA ARG A 308 -12.15 14.05 -10.10
C ARG A 308 -12.36 14.33 -11.59
N SER A 309 -11.30 14.64 -12.32
CA SER A 309 -11.34 14.87 -13.77
C SER A 309 -11.91 13.66 -14.52
N LEU A 310 -11.45 12.44 -14.21
CA LEU A 310 -11.97 11.22 -14.84
C LEU A 310 -13.43 10.93 -14.45
N SER A 311 -13.81 11.23 -13.21
CA SER A 311 -15.18 11.03 -12.72
C SER A 311 -16.19 11.94 -13.44
N GLU A 312 -15.75 13.14 -13.83
CA GLU A 312 -16.54 14.08 -14.63
C GLU A 312 -16.67 13.61 -16.10
N GLN A 313 -15.66 12.91 -16.64
CA GLN A 313 -15.67 12.37 -18.02
C GLN A 313 -16.49 11.08 -18.18
N LEU A 314 -16.65 10.28 -17.12
CA LEU A 314 -17.32 8.98 -17.22
C LEU A 314 -18.78 9.07 -17.72
N PRO A 315 -19.63 10.00 -17.24
CA PRO A 315 -20.98 10.19 -17.76
C PRO A 315 -21.01 10.54 -19.26
N ASP A 316 -20.02 11.27 -19.76
CA ASP A 316 -19.91 11.63 -21.18
C ASP A 316 -19.59 10.40 -22.03
N ALA A 317 -18.66 9.55 -21.60
CA ALA A 317 -18.35 8.29 -22.27
C ALA A 317 -19.55 7.32 -22.30
N GLN A 318 -20.31 7.26 -21.20
CA GLN A 318 -21.55 6.47 -21.12
C GLN A 318 -22.64 7.02 -22.07
N SER A 319 -22.76 8.34 -22.14
CA SER A 319 -23.71 9.01 -23.04
C SER A 319 -23.34 8.77 -24.50
N TYR A 320 -22.05 8.88 -24.83
CA TYR A 320 -21.54 8.59 -26.17
C TYR A 320 -21.82 7.14 -26.60
N THR A 321 -21.54 6.16 -25.74
CA THR A 321 -21.85 4.75 -25.99
C THR A 321 -23.34 4.52 -26.24
N ARG A 322 -24.22 5.20 -25.50
CA ARG A 322 -25.68 5.13 -25.70
C ARG A 322 -26.11 5.71 -27.06
N VAL A 323 -25.50 6.81 -27.48
CA VAL A 323 -25.73 7.40 -28.81
C VAL A 323 -25.25 6.43 -29.91
N MET A 324 -24.07 5.83 -29.76
CA MET A 324 -23.55 4.85 -30.73
C MET A 324 -24.44 3.60 -30.83
N LEU A 325 -25.01 3.14 -29.72
CA LEU A 325 -25.99 2.04 -29.74
C LEU A 325 -27.26 2.43 -30.53
N THR A 326 -27.71 3.67 -30.36
CA THR A 326 -28.87 4.20 -31.10
C THR A 326 -28.57 4.30 -32.60
N HIS A 327 -27.37 4.78 -32.96
CA HIS A 327 -26.92 4.84 -34.35
C HIS A 327 -26.81 3.45 -34.98
N TYR A 328 -26.27 2.48 -34.25
CA TYR A 328 -26.21 1.10 -34.71
C TYR A 328 -27.60 0.52 -34.97
N ASN A 329 -28.53 0.66 -34.02
CA ASN A 329 -29.90 0.17 -34.17
C ASN A 329 -30.66 0.86 -35.32
N GLY A 330 -30.36 2.14 -35.58
CA GLY A 330 -30.91 2.89 -36.71
C GLY A 330 -30.23 2.61 -38.06
N MET A 331 -29.23 1.70 -38.11
CA MET A 331 -28.37 1.45 -39.27
C MET A 331 -27.63 2.69 -39.78
N LEU A 332 -27.36 3.65 -38.88
CA LEU A 332 -26.64 4.90 -39.15
C LEU A 332 -25.16 4.84 -38.73
N GLY A 333 -24.79 3.83 -37.94
CA GLY A 333 -23.43 3.60 -37.44
C GLY A 333 -23.04 2.13 -37.53
N SER A 334 -21.74 1.87 -37.45
CA SER A 334 -21.21 0.50 -37.54
C SER A 334 -21.12 -0.16 -36.16
N VAL A 335 -21.16 -1.50 -36.13
CA VAL A 335 -20.88 -2.29 -34.91
C VAL A 335 -19.52 -1.94 -34.30
N TYR A 336 -18.55 -1.52 -35.12
CA TYR A 336 -17.21 -1.15 -34.64
C TYR A 336 -17.21 0.10 -33.79
N GLU A 337 -17.92 1.15 -34.22
CA GLU A 337 -18.02 2.40 -33.46
C GLU A 337 -18.63 2.17 -32.08
N LEU A 338 -19.65 1.29 -32.01
CA LEU A 338 -20.24 0.89 -30.74
C LEU A 338 -19.24 0.14 -29.84
N ILE A 339 -18.46 -0.78 -30.41
CA ILE A 339 -17.48 -1.56 -29.65
C ILE A 339 -16.33 -0.70 -29.19
N ASP A 340 -15.83 0.20 -30.03
CA ASP A 340 -14.76 1.12 -29.70
C ASP A 340 -15.22 2.09 -28.59
N ALA A 341 -16.45 2.63 -28.70
CA ALA A 341 -17.06 3.44 -27.65
C ALA A 341 -17.16 2.69 -26.32
N ARG A 342 -17.64 1.44 -26.36
CA ARG A 342 -17.79 0.60 -25.16
C ARG A 342 -16.43 0.21 -24.57
N ALA A 343 -15.42 -0.05 -25.40
CA ALA A 343 -14.06 -0.34 -24.95
C ALA A 343 -13.42 0.88 -24.28
N ALA A 344 -13.62 2.08 -24.84
CA ALA A 344 -13.16 3.33 -24.24
C ALA A 344 -13.85 3.59 -22.89
N GLU A 345 -15.16 3.33 -22.78
CA GLU A 345 -15.88 3.42 -21.51
C GLU A 345 -15.29 2.49 -20.44
N PHE A 346 -15.01 1.22 -20.78
CA PHE A 346 -14.39 0.28 -19.84
C PHE A 346 -12.96 0.66 -19.46
N ALA A 347 -12.18 1.20 -20.39
CA ALA A 347 -10.84 1.71 -20.11
C ALA A 347 -10.89 2.86 -19.09
N LEU A 348 -11.81 3.80 -19.28
CA LEU A 348 -12.02 4.92 -18.37
C LEU A 348 -12.48 4.45 -16.97
N GLN A 349 -13.37 3.47 -16.90
CA GLN A 349 -13.79 2.87 -15.62
C GLN A 349 -12.61 2.23 -14.87
N ARG A 350 -11.71 1.53 -15.57
CA ARG A 350 -10.50 0.96 -14.96
C ARG A 350 -9.56 2.03 -14.46
N GLU A 351 -9.30 3.06 -15.27
CA GLU A 351 -8.43 4.16 -14.89
C GLU A 351 -8.98 4.89 -13.65
N LEU A 352 -10.30 5.09 -13.58
CA LEU A 352 -10.96 5.66 -12.41
C LEU A 352 -10.74 4.80 -11.14
N LEU A 353 -10.87 3.47 -11.26
CA LEU A 353 -10.58 2.54 -10.15
C LEU A 353 -9.11 2.60 -9.72
N GLU A 354 -8.18 2.70 -10.66
CA GLU A 354 -6.75 2.83 -10.39
C GLU A 354 -6.43 4.13 -9.65
N LYS A 355 -7.01 5.27 -10.07
CA LYS A 355 -6.85 6.56 -9.38
C LYS A 355 -7.50 6.56 -8.00
N GLN A 356 -8.67 5.93 -7.86
CA GLN A 356 -9.33 5.73 -6.56
C GLN A 356 -8.43 4.93 -5.61
N ALA A 357 -7.80 3.85 -6.09
CA ALA A 357 -6.88 3.07 -5.28
C ALA A 357 -5.62 3.88 -4.92
N ALA A 358 -4.98 4.54 -5.89
CA ALA A 358 -3.78 5.34 -5.68
C ALA A 358 -3.99 6.43 -4.61
N PHE A 359 -5.16 7.09 -4.64
CA PHE A 359 -5.54 8.05 -3.61
C PHE A 359 -5.49 7.46 -2.20
N TRP A 360 -6.14 6.29 -2.00
CA TRP A 360 -6.16 5.62 -0.70
C TRP A 360 -4.80 5.07 -0.29
N GLU A 361 -3.95 4.67 -1.24
CA GLU A 361 -2.57 4.29 -0.98
C GLU A 361 -1.76 5.46 -0.39
N HIS A 362 -1.85 6.65 -0.99
CA HIS A 362 -1.22 7.85 -0.44
C HIS A 362 -1.82 8.24 0.92
N ALA A 363 -3.14 8.16 1.06
CA ALA A 363 -3.82 8.47 2.32
C ALA A 363 -3.35 7.54 3.45
N PHE A 364 -3.33 6.22 3.26
CA PHE A 364 -2.86 5.29 4.28
C PHE A 364 -1.37 5.44 4.59
N THR A 365 -0.56 5.82 3.61
CA THR A 365 0.85 6.12 3.82
C THR A 365 1.05 7.35 4.70
N LEU A 366 0.29 8.41 4.46
CA LEU A 366 0.27 9.61 5.28
C LEU A 366 -0.24 9.31 6.69
N GLU A 367 -1.33 8.55 6.83
CA GLU A 367 -1.88 8.15 8.13
C GLU A 367 -0.87 7.37 8.97
N ALA A 368 -0.13 6.44 8.37
CA ALA A 368 0.88 5.65 9.07
C ALA A 368 2.06 6.52 9.55
N ARG A 369 2.42 7.55 8.78
CA ARG A 369 3.50 8.49 9.13
C ARG A 369 3.07 9.47 10.22
N LEU A 370 1.80 9.90 10.20
CA LEU A 370 1.25 10.85 11.17
C LEU A 370 0.72 10.17 12.43
N GLY A 371 0.38 8.88 12.37
CA GLY A 371 -0.23 8.12 13.46
C GLY A 371 -1.66 8.56 13.77
N ALA A 372 -2.33 9.23 12.83
CA ALA A 372 -3.68 9.76 12.97
C ALA A 372 -4.40 9.73 11.61
N PRO A 373 -5.74 9.57 11.60
CA PRO A 373 -6.51 9.61 10.36
C PRO A 373 -6.44 11.02 9.74
N VAL A 374 -6.01 11.08 8.48
CA VAL A 374 -5.93 12.34 7.70
C VAL A 374 -7.26 12.62 7.03
N ILE A 375 -7.95 11.56 6.59
CA ILE A 375 -9.23 11.66 5.91
C ILE A 375 -10.31 11.08 6.84
N ILE A 376 -11.07 11.97 7.47
CA ILE A 376 -12.25 11.58 8.24
C ILE A 376 -13.40 11.48 7.24
N ASN A 377 -13.65 10.28 6.73
CA ASN A 377 -14.88 10.00 5.99
C ASN A 377 -16.07 10.10 6.97
N LYS A 378 -16.62 11.31 7.14
CA LYS A 378 -17.85 11.51 7.93
C LYS A 378 -19.04 10.81 7.28
N GLU A 379 -19.00 10.56 5.97
CA GLU A 379 -20.12 9.99 5.20
C GLU A 379 -20.24 8.46 5.29
N VAL A 380 -19.16 7.74 5.64
CA VAL A 380 -19.24 6.29 5.92
C VAL A 380 -19.91 6.00 7.28
N ARG A 381 -20.17 7.04 8.10
CA ARG A 381 -20.87 6.88 9.39
C ARG A 381 -22.37 6.57 9.25
N HIS A 382 -22.94 6.65 8.05
CA HIS A 382 -24.39 6.47 7.84
C HIS A 382 -24.77 5.44 6.77
N ALA A 383 -23.85 4.59 6.31
CA ALA A 383 -24.16 3.51 5.38
C ALA A 383 -24.01 2.13 6.02
N ALA A 384 -24.80 1.87 7.05
CA ALA A 384 -25.31 0.53 7.33
C ALA A 384 -26.84 0.68 7.58
N PRO A 385 -27.69 -0.20 7.00
CA PRO A 385 -29.14 -0.11 7.16
C PRO A 385 -29.60 -0.21 8.61
#